data_AF-A0A962AR09-F1
#
_entry.id   AF-A0A962AR09-F1
#
_cell.length_a   1.000
_cell.length_b   1.000
_cell.length_c   1.000
_cell.angle_alpha   90.00
_cell.angle_beta   90.00
_cell.angle_gamma   90.00
#
_symmetry.space_group_name_H-M   'P 1'
#
loop_
_entity.id
_entity.type
_entity.pdbx_description
1 polymer ?
#
loop_
_entity_poly.entity_id
_entity_poly.type
_entity_poly.pdbx_seq_one_letter_code
_entity_poly.pdbx_strand_id
1 'polypeptide(L)'
;ATAKGVMQSWADAEWFTSRPEVPQSLTLTVFKVSGETNTDDLSPAPDASTRPDIPLHALAMLKNPRPGIEPDEPGVRGAVKQLEKLIAKGNPVAYVGDVVGTGSSRKSATNSVLWFTGEDIPYVPNKKFGGVCLGSKIAPIFYNTMEDAGALPIELDVSQMEMGDVIELRPYDGKALKNGAVIAEFKVKSDVIFDEVRAGGRIPLIIGRGLTTRAREALGLPASTLFRMPAQPKDTGKGFTLAQKMVGRACGLPEGKGIRPGTYCEPKMTTVGSQDTTGPMTRDELKDLACLGFSADLVMQSFCHTAAYPKLVDVQTHRDLPTFISNRGGISLRPGDGVIHSWLNRLLMPDTVGTGGDSHTRFPIGISFPAGSGLVAFAAATGVMPLDMPESVLVRFKGEMQPGVTLRDLVNAIPHAALKTGDLTVEKKGKKNVFNGRILEIEGLPNLKVEQAFELSDASAERSAAACTVRLNKEPIIEY
;
A
#
# COMPACT_ATOMS: atom_id res chain seq x y z
N ALA A 1 -5.32 0.11 -42.78
CA ALA A 1 -4.16 0.91 -42.37
C ALA A 1 -4.23 1.26 -40.87
N THR A 2 -5.32 1.86 -40.40
CA THR A 2 -5.48 2.37 -39.03
C THR A 2 -5.27 1.34 -37.91
N ALA A 3 -5.88 0.16 -37.99
CA ALA A 3 -5.70 -0.88 -36.97
C ALA A 3 -4.25 -1.39 -36.86
N LYS A 4 -3.53 -1.48 -37.99
CA LYS A 4 -2.10 -1.81 -37.98
C LYS A 4 -1.26 -0.71 -37.33
N GLY A 5 -1.63 0.55 -37.55
CA GLY A 5 -0.99 1.70 -36.90
C GLY A 5 -1.14 1.66 -35.37
N VAL A 6 -2.33 1.33 -34.86
CA VAL A 6 -2.58 1.18 -33.42
C VAL A 6 -1.75 0.04 -32.82
N MET A 7 -1.72 -1.13 -33.47
CA MET A 7 -0.89 -2.25 -33.03
C MET A 7 0.60 -1.89 -32.97
N GLN A 8 1.09 -1.15 -33.97
CA GLN A 8 2.47 -0.69 -34.00
C GLN A 8 2.76 0.33 -32.88
N SER A 9 1.87 1.31 -32.68
CA SER A 9 1.95 2.29 -31.60
C SER A 9 2.01 1.65 -30.21
N TRP A 10 1.21 0.60 -29.97
CA TRP A 10 1.29 -0.20 -28.74
C TRP A 10 2.61 -0.98 -28.63
N ALA A 11 3.06 -1.60 -29.71
CA ALA A 11 4.30 -2.35 -29.74
C ALA A 11 5.55 -1.49 -29.50
N ASP A 12 5.50 -0.23 -29.93
CA ASP A 12 6.53 0.79 -29.74
C ASP A 12 6.35 1.59 -28.44
N ALA A 13 5.30 1.26 -27.68
CA ALA A 13 4.95 1.87 -26.39
C ALA A 13 4.84 3.41 -26.43
N GLU A 14 4.23 3.96 -27.49
CA GLU A 14 4.06 5.41 -27.64
C GLU A 14 3.25 6.04 -26.49
N TRP A 15 2.32 5.28 -25.88
CA TRP A 15 1.58 5.68 -24.68
C TRP A 15 2.49 6.01 -23.48
N PHE A 16 3.69 5.41 -23.43
CA PHE A 16 4.69 5.62 -22.39
C PHE A 16 5.73 6.65 -22.81
N THR A 17 6.28 6.53 -24.03
CA THR A 17 7.38 7.39 -24.50
C THR A 17 6.94 8.83 -24.75
N SER A 18 5.67 9.06 -25.08
CA SER A 18 5.09 10.41 -25.21
C SER A 18 4.93 11.16 -23.88
N ARG A 19 5.04 10.47 -22.74
CA ARG A 19 4.98 11.08 -21.40
C ARG A 19 6.37 11.56 -20.97
N PRO A 20 6.46 12.70 -20.26
CA PRO A 20 7.74 13.21 -19.78
C PRO A 20 8.37 12.23 -18.78
N GLU A 21 9.70 12.08 -18.87
CA GLU A 21 10.46 11.31 -17.88
C GLU A 21 10.49 12.04 -16.54
N VAL A 22 10.75 11.28 -15.46
CA VAL A 22 11.08 11.89 -14.17
C VAL A 22 12.29 12.80 -14.38
N PRO A 23 12.24 14.09 -14.00
CA PRO A 23 13.35 15.02 -14.22
C PRO A 23 14.63 14.56 -13.52
N GLN A 24 15.78 14.88 -14.14
CA GLN A 24 17.09 14.63 -13.53
C GLN A 24 17.30 15.45 -12.24
N SER A 25 16.63 16.60 -12.14
CA SER A 25 16.63 17.50 -11.00
C SER A 25 15.25 18.14 -10.82
N LEU A 26 14.74 18.18 -9.59
CA LEU A 26 13.49 18.84 -9.21
C LEU A 26 13.77 19.87 -8.11
N THR A 27 13.35 21.11 -8.32
CA THR A 27 13.29 22.12 -7.26
C THR A 27 11.96 21.98 -6.52
N LEU A 28 12.01 21.75 -5.20
CA LEU A 28 10.83 21.44 -4.38
C LEU A 28 10.72 22.44 -3.22
N THR A 29 9.49 22.82 -2.87
CA THR A 29 9.19 23.51 -1.60
C THR A 29 8.78 22.49 -0.56
N VAL A 30 9.40 22.52 0.62
CA VAL A 30 9.16 21.55 1.70
C VAL A 30 7.89 21.90 2.49
N PHE A 31 6.95 20.96 2.60
CA PHE A 31 5.89 20.94 3.62
C PHE A 31 6.23 19.90 4.68
N LYS A 32 6.90 20.33 5.75
CA LYS A 32 7.42 19.44 6.81
C LYS A 32 6.38 19.21 7.91
N VAL A 33 6.05 17.95 8.18
CA VAL A 33 5.29 17.52 9.36
C VAL A 33 6.22 16.74 10.28
N SER A 34 6.58 17.35 11.42
CA SER A 34 7.51 16.75 12.37
C SER A 34 6.91 15.56 13.13
N GLY A 35 7.75 14.58 13.45
CA GLY A 35 7.37 13.35 14.14
C GLY A 35 6.75 12.30 13.21
N GLU A 36 5.74 11.60 13.73
CA GLU A 36 5.02 10.57 12.97
C GLU A 36 3.69 11.10 12.41
N THR A 37 3.53 11.03 11.09
CA THR A 37 2.25 11.21 10.40
C THR A 37 1.55 9.86 10.31
N ASN A 38 0.50 9.69 11.09
CA ASN A 38 -0.44 8.59 10.93
C ASN A 38 -1.42 8.92 9.79
N THR A 39 -1.94 7.91 9.11
CA THR A 39 -2.98 8.12 8.08
C THR A 39 -4.26 8.74 8.63
N ASP A 40 -4.54 8.62 9.93
CA ASP A 40 -5.64 9.33 10.59
C ASP A 40 -5.38 10.85 10.71
N ASP A 41 -4.13 11.28 10.79
CA ASP A 41 -3.78 12.71 10.74
C ASP A 41 -4.12 13.31 9.36
N LEU A 42 -3.99 12.51 8.29
CA LEU A 42 -4.23 12.91 6.91
C LEU A 42 -5.69 12.74 6.46
N SER A 43 -6.39 11.78 7.08
CA SER A 43 -7.76 11.40 6.76
C SER A 43 -8.43 10.95 8.06
N PRO A 44 -8.96 11.87 8.87
CA PRO A 44 -9.47 11.53 10.21
C PRO A 44 -10.68 10.61 10.15
N ALA A 45 -10.80 9.69 11.12
CA ALA A 45 -11.90 8.74 11.20
C ALA A 45 -13.31 9.38 11.21
N PRO A 46 -13.58 10.50 11.91
CA PRO A 46 -14.90 11.15 11.91
C PRO A 46 -15.40 11.59 10.53
N ASP A 47 -14.47 11.82 9.60
CA ASP A 47 -14.70 12.27 8.23
C ASP A 47 -14.72 11.12 7.22
N ALA A 48 -14.72 9.86 7.67
CA ALA A 48 -14.68 8.69 6.78
C ALA A 48 -15.81 8.69 5.73
N SER A 49 -16.96 9.27 6.08
CA SER A 49 -18.13 9.39 5.21
C SER A 49 -17.92 10.29 3.99
N THR A 50 -16.93 11.19 4.00
CA THR A 50 -16.64 12.10 2.86
C THR A 50 -15.51 11.61 1.96
N ARG A 51 -14.84 10.49 2.29
CA ARG A 51 -13.65 9.98 1.56
C ARG A 51 -13.80 9.87 0.03
N PRO A 52 -14.96 9.47 -0.53
CA PRO A 52 -15.13 9.42 -1.99
C PRO A 52 -15.14 10.79 -2.67
N ASP A 53 -15.48 11.86 -1.94
CA ASP A 53 -15.40 13.24 -2.40
C ASP A 53 -14.02 13.81 -2.03
N ILE A 54 -13.03 13.59 -2.90
CA ILE A 54 -11.62 13.92 -2.65
C ILE A 54 -11.42 15.41 -2.28
N PRO A 55 -11.95 16.40 -3.05
CA PRO A 55 -11.78 17.81 -2.71
C PRO A 55 -12.36 18.17 -1.35
N LEU A 56 -13.56 17.66 -1.02
CA LEU A 56 -14.20 17.90 0.27
C LEU A 56 -13.42 17.26 1.41
N HIS A 57 -13.02 15.99 1.24
CA HIS A 57 -12.32 15.25 2.28
C HIS A 57 -10.92 15.81 2.55
N ALA A 58 -10.24 16.32 1.53
CA ALA A 58 -8.92 16.94 1.67
C ALA A 58 -8.92 18.13 2.64
N LEU A 59 -10.06 18.82 2.81
CA LEU A 59 -10.19 19.90 3.79
C LEU A 59 -9.97 19.44 5.24
N ALA A 60 -10.17 18.15 5.55
CA ALA A 60 -9.97 17.60 6.89
C ALA A 60 -8.51 17.18 7.17
N MET A 61 -7.64 17.19 6.16
CA MET A 61 -6.23 16.79 6.30
C MET A 61 -5.51 17.69 7.31
N LEU A 62 -4.92 17.10 8.34
CA LEU A 62 -4.20 17.81 9.41
C LEU A 62 -5.05 18.89 10.10
N LYS A 63 -6.36 18.65 10.27
CA LYS A 63 -7.27 19.59 10.96
C LYS A 63 -7.01 19.72 12.46
N ASN A 64 -6.35 18.73 13.08
CA ASN A 64 -5.98 18.77 14.49
C ASN A 64 -4.61 19.47 14.64
N PRO A 65 -4.47 20.46 15.53
CA PRO A 65 -3.21 21.20 15.71
C PRO A 65 -2.02 20.29 16.05
N ARG A 66 -0.88 20.56 15.42
CA ARG A 66 0.40 19.86 15.66
C ARG A 66 1.57 20.84 15.51
N PRO A 67 2.74 20.56 16.10
CA PRO A 67 3.91 21.44 15.95
C PRO A 67 4.25 21.74 14.48
N GLY A 68 4.27 23.03 14.12
CA GLY A 68 4.55 23.52 12.76
C GLY A 68 3.35 23.49 11.79
N ILE A 69 2.19 23.03 12.23
CA ILE A 69 0.96 22.94 11.42
C ILE A 69 -0.14 23.77 12.07
N GLU A 70 -0.63 24.74 11.31
CA GLU A 70 -1.67 25.68 11.75
C GLU A 70 -2.95 25.45 10.94
N PRO A 71 -3.91 24.66 11.47
CA PRO A 71 -5.19 24.45 10.80
C PRO A 71 -5.94 25.77 10.62
N ASP A 72 -6.62 25.95 9.48
CA ASP A 72 -7.46 27.12 9.23
C ASP A 72 -8.60 27.22 10.26
N GLU A 73 -9.14 26.08 10.68
CA GLU A 73 -10.14 25.94 11.74
C GLU A 73 -9.87 24.64 12.53
N PRO A 74 -9.27 24.72 13.73
CA PRO A 74 -8.90 23.54 14.51
C PRO A 74 -10.05 22.55 14.71
N GLY A 75 -9.83 21.29 14.35
CA GLY A 75 -10.80 20.19 14.44
C GLY A 75 -11.78 20.09 13.26
N VAL A 76 -11.81 21.09 12.37
CA VAL A 76 -12.76 21.17 11.25
C VAL A 76 -12.05 21.24 9.90
N ARG A 77 -11.09 22.17 9.75
CA ARG A 77 -10.38 22.44 8.50
C ARG A 77 -8.88 22.50 8.72
N GLY A 78 -8.15 21.75 7.90
CA GLY A 78 -6.70 21.65 7.85
C GLY A 78 -5.97 22.95 7.52
N ALA A 79 -4.65 22.85 7.43
CA ALA A 79 -3.75 23.98 7.17
C ALA A 79 -3.73 24.39 5.68
N VAL A 80 -4.91 24.64 5.09
CA VAL A 80 -5.07 24.93 3.66
C VAL A 80 -4.36 26.24 3.29
N LYS A 81 -4.53 27.31 4.07
CA LYS A 81 -3.81 28.58 3.82
C LYS A 81 -2.30 28.43 3.90
N GLN A 82 -1.81 27.56 4.78
CA GLN A 82 -0.37 27.28 4.90
C GLN A 82 0.14 26.60 3.64
N LEU A 83 -0.57 25.59 3.13
CA LEU A 83 -0.25 24.91 1.87
C LEU A 83 -0.32 25.87 0.67
N GLU A 84 -1.38 26.68 0.57
CA GLU A 84 -1.52 27.69 -0.50
C GLU A 84 -0.34 28.67 -0.53
N LYS A 85 0.14 29.13 0.63
CA LYS A 85 1.33 29.99 0.72
C LYS A 85 2.60 29.30 0.20
N LEU A 86 2.74 27.99 0.42
CA LEU A 86 3.89 27.22 -0.08
C LEU A 86 3.79 26.99 -1.59
N ILE A 87 2.60 26.67 -2.08
CA ILE A 87 2.30 26.51 -3.52
C ILE A 87 2.57 27.83 -4.26
N ALA A 88 2.21 28.97 -3.67
CA ALA A 88 2.44 30.30 -4.24
C ALA A 88 3.93 30.65 -4.44
N LYS A 89 4.87 29.88 -3.86
CA LYS A 89 6.31 30.03 -4.16
C LYS A 89 6.69 29.55 -5.57
N GLY A 90 5.81 28.85 -6.27
CA GLY A 90 5.96 28.46 -7.68
C GLY A 90 6.70 27.14 -7.93
N ASN A 91 7.24 26.49 -6.90
CA ASN A 91 7.80 25.14 -7.01
C ASN A 91 6.75 24.08 -6.58
N PRO A 92 6.81 22.85 -7.12
CA PRO A 92 6.06 21.72 -6.56
C PRO A 92 6.32 21.56 -5.05
N VAL A 93 5.26 21.27 -4.30
CA VAL A 93 5.35 21.07 -2.85
C VAL A 93 5.59 19.59 -2.55
N ALA A 94 6.62 19.28 -1.77
CA ALA A 94 6.88 17.93 -1.30
C ALA A 94 6.34 17.74 0.12
N TYR A 95 5.61 16.65 0.37
CA TYR A 95 5.23 16.25 1.72
C TYR A 95 6.44 15.60 2.41
N VAL A 96 6.89 16.15 3.53
CA VAL A 96 8.09 15.69 4.24
C VAL A 96 7.77 15.33 5.69
N GLY A 97 8.19 14.16 6.17
CA GLY A 97 7.99 13.78 7.57
C GLY A 97 9.00 12.76 8.09
N ASP A 98 9.19 12.66 9.40
CA ASP A 98 10.21 11.74 9.94
C ASP A 98 9.75 10.27 9.81
N VAL A 99 8.48 10.00 10.16
CA VAL A 99 7.79 8.73 9.89
C VAL A 99 6.45 9.02 9.22
N VAL A 100 6.20 8.47 8.03
CA VAL A 100 5.03 8.84 7.21
C VAL A 100 4.15 7.63 6.91
N GLY A 101 2.84 7.80 7.07
CA GLY A 101 1.83 6.89 6.54
C GLY A 101 1.57 5.66 7.40
N THR A 102 1.88 5.68 8.70
CA THR A 102 1.57 4.55 9.59
C THR A 102 0.06 4.37 9.80
N GLY A 103 -0.35 3.16 10.20
CA GLY A 103 -1.72 2.85 10.58
C GLY A 103 -2.57 2.27 9.45
N SER A 104 -3.73 2.87 9.20
CA SER A 104 -4.76 2.38 8.29
C SER A 104 -4.33 2.41 6.81
N SER A 105 -4.88 1.51 6.00
CA SER A 105 -4.66 1.46 4.54
C SER A 105 -5.51 2.48 3.75
N ARG A 106 -6.18 3.41 4.43
CA ARG A 106 -7.14 4.34 3.82
C ARG A 106 -6.50 5.18 2.70
N LYS A 107 -6.87 4.90 1.43
CA LYS A 107 -6.38 5.63 0.26
C LYS A 107 -6.69 7.14 0.31
N SER A 108 -7.73 7.52 1.06
CA SER A 108 -8.07 8.91 1.32
C SER A 108 -6.93 9.74 1.91
N ALA A 109 -6.01 9.15 2.69
CA ALA A 109 -4.83 9.86 3.18
C ALA A 109 -3.92 10.31 2.03
N THR A 110 -3.62 9.41 1.09
CA THR A 110 -2.89 9.74 -0.14
C THR A 110 -3.68 10.71 -1.02
N ASN A 111 -4.98 10.48 -1.22
CA ASN A 111 -5.81 11.38 -2.02
C ASN A 111 -5.77 12.82 -1.49
N SER A 112 -5.85 13.02 -0.17
CA SER A 112 -5.78 14.35 0.45
C SER A 112 -4.41 15.02 0.24
N VAL A 113 -3.32 14.28 0.42
CA VAL A 113 -1.97 14.81 0.17
C VAL A 113 -1.81 15.21 -1.30
N LEU A 114 -2.19 14.33 -2.22
CA LEU A 114 -2.06 14.58 -3.66
C LEU A 114 -3.04 15.64 -4.17
N TRP A 115 -4.18 15.85 -3.52
CA TRP A 115 -5.09 16.94 -3.86
C TRP A 115 -4.38 18.31 -3.78
N PHE A 116 -3.55 18.50 -2.76
CA PHE A 116 -2.80 19.74 -2.57
C PHE A 116 -1.43 19.75 -3.28
N THR A 117 -0.77 18.60 -3.41
CA THR A 117 0.65 18.53 -3.85
C THR A 117 0.87 17.89 -5.22
N GLY A 118 -0.15 17.22 -5.76
CA GLY A 118 -0.10 16.54 -7.05
C GLY A 118 -0.60 17.40 -8.21
N GLU A 119 -0.71 16.75 -9.36
CA GLU A 119 -1.07 17.33 -10.65
C GLU A 119 -2.47 16.88 -11.08
N ASP A 120 -3.14 17.71 -11.87
CA ASP A 120 -4.43 17.38 -12.46
C ASP A 120 -4.27 16.26 -13.49
N ILE A 121 -5.22 15.32 -13.50
CA ILE A 121 -5.29 14.29 -14.53
C ILE A 121 -6.18 14.82 -15.66
N PRO A 122 -5.68 14.94 -16.91
CA PRO A 122 -6.49 15.44 -18.02
C PRO A 122 -7.82 14.70 -18.16
N TYR A 123 -8.91 15.46 -18.18
CA TYR A 123 -10.28 14.96 -18.34
C TYR A 123 -10.83 14.07 -17.22
N VAL A 124 -10.12 13.93 -16.09
CA VAL A 124 -10.59 13.19 -14.90
C VAL A 124 -10.83 14.20 -13.77
N PRO A 125 -12.09 14.55 -13.46
CA PRO A 125 -12.38 15.57 -12.46
C PRO A 125 -12.08 15.07 -11.05
N ASN A 126 -11.72 16.01 -10.16
CA ASN A 126 -11.65 15.80 -8.72
C ASN A 126 -10.72 14.67 -8.26
N LYS A 127 -9.74 14.28 -9.09
CA LYS A 127 -8.66 13.35 -8.74
C LYS A 127 -7.33 13.89 -9.27
N LYS A 128 -6.28 13.73 -8.47
CA LYS A 128 -4.90 14.11 -8.82
C LYS A 128 -3.97 12.93 -8.73
N PHE A 129 -2.84 13.03 -9.44
CA PHE A 129 -1.76 12.05 -9.47
C PHE A 129 -0.41 12.75 -9.25
N GLY A 130 0.70 12.01 -9.22
CA GLY A 130 2.02 12.62 -9.12
C GLY A 130 2.36 13.07 -7.69
N GLY A 131 3.17 14.12 -7.57
CA GLY A 131 3.64 14.64 -6.28
C GLY A 131 4.86 13.89 -5.72
N VAL A 132 5.48 14.48 -4.70
CA VAL A 132 6.70 13.95 -4.07
C VAL A 132 6.49 13.79 -2.57
N CYS A 133 6.86 12.61 -2.03
CA CYS A 133 6.80 12.34 -0.60
C CYS A 133 8.15 11.85 -0.10
N LEU A 134 8.68 12.55 0.90
CA LEU A 134 9.99 12.30 1.49
C LEU A 134 9.80 11.93 2.96
N GLY A 135 10.48 10.88 3.41
CA GLY A 135 10.54 10.64 4.84
C GLY A 135 11.68 9.73 5.26
N SER A 136 12.11 9.81 6.52
CA SER A 136 13.14 8.89 7.02
C SER A 136 12.63 7.46 7.11
N LYS A 137 11.33 7.30 7.37
CA LYS A 137 10.60 6.05 7.17
C LYS A 137 9.23 6.30 6.57
N ILE A 138 8.87 5.50 5.58
CA ILE A 138 7.54 5.47 4.98
C ILE A 138 6.96 4.06 5.20
N ALA A 139 5.76 3.98 5.77
CA ALA A 139 5.10 2.71 5.99
C ALA A 139 4.77 2.03 4.63
N PRO A 140 4.91 0.70 4.50
CA PRO A 140 4.87 0.01 3.21
C PRO A 140 3.53 0.19 2.46
N ILE A 141 2.39 0.13 3.16
CA ILE A 141 1.08 0.30 2.52
C ILE A 141 0.93 1.71 1.95
N PHE A 142 1.41 2.73 2.68
CA PHE A 142 1.35 4.11 2.22
C PHE A 142 2.33 4.36 1.07
N TYR A 143 3.54 3.80 1.14
CA TYR A 143 4.51 3.81 0.04
C TYR A 143 3.88 3.28 -1.24
N ASN A 144 3.24 2.11 -1.15
CA ASN A 144 2.59 1.50 -2.30
C ASN A 144 1.39 2.32 -2.80
N THR A 145 0.62 2.91 -1.89
CA THR A 145 -0.53 3.75 -2.30
C THR A 145 -0.05 5.01 -3.04
N MET A 146 1.11 5.56 -2.66
CA MET A 146 1.73 6.70 -3.33
C MET A 146 2.26 6.31 -4.73
N GLU A 147 2.98 5.20 -4.85
CA GLU A 147 3.52 4.72 -6.13
C GLU A 147 2.41 4.33 -7.13
N ASP A 148 1.34 3.70 -6.64
CA ASP A 148 0.17 3.34 -7.46
C ASP A 148 -0.57 4.59 -7.98
N ALA A 149 -0.50 5.71 -7.24
CA ALA A 149 -1.07 7.00 -7.61
C ALA A 149 -0.12 7.90 -8.44
N GLY A 150 1.03 7.38 -8.86
CA GLY A 150 2.00 8.09 -9.69
C GLY A 150 2.91 9.05 -8.94
N ALA A 151 2.87 9.08 -7.61
CA ALA A 151 3.76 9.88 -6.80
C ALA A 151 5.18 9.27 -6.74
N LEU A 152 6.15 10.09 -6.35
CA LEU A 152 7.53 9.67 -6.07
C LEU A 152 7.79 9.60 -4.55
N PRO A 153 7.54 8.46 -3.89
CA PRO A 153 7.90 8.25 -2.50
C PRO A 153 9.38 7.85 -2.34
N ILE A 154 10.14 8.57 -1.52
CA ILE A 154 11.57 8.32 -1.28
C ILE A 154 11.84 8.27 0.22
N GLU A 155 12.56 7.22 0.66
CA GLU A 155 13.11 7.16 2.00
C GLU A 155 14.51 7.80 2.04
N LEU A 156 14.68 8.86 2.83
CA LEU A 156 15.96 9.56 3.03
C LEU A 156 16.01 10.30 4.37
N ASP A 157 17.20 10.73 4.82
CA ASP A 157 17.26 11.61 5.99
C ASP A 157 16.59 12.95 5.68
N VAL A 158 15.66 13.35 6.55
CA VAL A 158 14.90 14.59 6.44
C VAL A 158 15.19 15.54 7.60
N SER A 159 16.24 15.28 8.38
CA SER A 159 16.62 16.06 9.57
C SER A 159 17.07 17.49 9.26
N GLN A 160 17.53 17.74 8.03
CA GLN A 160 17.98 19.05 7.54
C GLN A 160 16.94 19.76 6.64
N MET A 161 15.70 19.27 6.65
CA MET A 161 14.58 19.82 5.87
C MET A 161 13.53 20.44 6.81
N GLU A 162 13.35 21.75 6.71
CA GLU A 162 12.41 22.53 7.49
C GLU A 162 11.26 23.08 6.64
N MET A 163 10.16 23.44 7.29
CA MET A 163 8.97 23.98 6.64
C MET A 163 9.32 25.19 5.75
N GLY A 164 8.95 25.12 4.48
CA GLY A 164 9.13 26.18 3.50
C GLY A 164 10.52 26.28 2.89
N ASP A 165 11.46 25.40 3.26
CA ASP A 165 12.74 25.27 2.57
C ASP A 165 12.55 25.00 1.07
N VAL A 166 13.49 25.49 0.26
CA VAL A 166 13.62 25.10 -1.14
C VAL A 166 14.80 24.14 -1.25
N ILE A 167 14.52 22.94 -1.75
CA ILE A 167 15.53 21.88 -1.94
C ILE A 167 15.59 21.47 -3.40
N GLU A 168 16.75 20.96 -3.81
CA GLU A 168 16.94 20.28 -5.08
C GLU A 168 16.97 18.77 -4.84
N LEU A 169 16.06 18.02 -5.44
CA LEU A 169 16.06 16.57 -5.45
C LEU A 169 16.64 16.08 -6.78
N ARG A 170 17.67 15.24 -6.75
CA ARG A 170 18.24 14.56 -7.92
C ARG A 170 17.95 13.06 -7.82
N PRO A 171 16.83 12.58 -8.40
CA PRO A 171 16.35 11.21 -8.17
C PRO A 171 17.31 10.13 -8.64
N TYR A 172 17.93 10.32 -9.80
CA TYR A 172 18.86 9.36 -10.40
C TYR A 172 20.23 9.36 -9.72
N ASP A 173 20.68 10.52 -9.21
CA ASP A 173 21.92 10.63 -8.43
C ASP A 173 21.76 10.14 -6.99
N GLY A 174 20.53 9.97 -6.52
CA GLY A 174 20.23 9.60 -5.14
C GLY A 174 20.57 10.70 -4.13
N LYS A 175 20.36 11.98 -4.47
CA LYS A 175 20.77 13.11 -3.62
C LYS A 175 19.68 14.15 -3.43
N ALA A 176 19.64 14.73 -2.23
CA ALA A 176 18.91 15.96 -1.95
C ALA A 176 19.90 17.05 -1.51
N LEU A 177 19.73 18.26 -2.06
CA LEU A 177 20.60 19.40 -1.81
C LEU A 177 19.79 20.59 -1.29
N LYS A 178 20.43 21.39 -0.44
CA LYS A 178 19.94 22.70 0.01
C LYS A 178 21.06 23.72 -0.14
N ASN A 179 20.80 24.80 -0.87
CA ASN A 179 21.81 25.83 -1.18
C ASN A 179 23.11 25.27 -1.79
N GLY A 180 22.99 24.25 -2.65
CA GLY A 180 24.13 23.59 -3.30
C GLY A 180 24.90 22.59 -2.44
N ALA A 181 24.59 22.46 -1.15
CA ALA A 181 25.18 21.45 -0.27
C ALA A 181 24.31 20.19 -0.24
N VAL A 182 24.93 19.00 -0.31
CA VAL A 182 24.22 17.72 -0.13
C VAL A 182 23.78 17.60 1.32
N ILE A 183 22.48 17.47 1.54
CA ILE A 183 21.86 17.32 2.87
C ILE A 183 21.40 15.89 3.15
N ALA A 184 21.22 15.09 2.11
CA ALA A 184 20.89 13.68 2.22
C ALA A 184 21.29 12.91 0.96
N GLU A 185 21.67 11.65 1.16
CA GLU A 185 21.84 10.66 0.10
C GLU A 185 20.83 9.53 0.31
N PHE A 186 20.37 8.93 -0.78
CA PHE A 186 19.39 7.86 -0.75
C PHE A 186 19.56 6.89 -1.92
N LYS A 187 18.88 5.75 -1.80
CA LYS A 187 18.73 4.80 -2.89
C LYS A 187 17.24 4.48 -3.02
N VAL A 188 16.72 4.56 -4.25
CA VAL A 188 15.37 4.09 -4.54
C VAL A 188 15.28 2.57 -4.32
N LYS A 189 14.12 2.07 -3.89
CA LYS A 189 13.93 0.63 -3.66
C LYS A 189 14.14 -0.19 -4.93
N SER A 190 13.67 0.36 -6.06
CA SER A 190 13.80 -0.20 -7.39
C SER A 190 13.82 0.95 -8.41
N ASP A 191 14.66 0.87 -9.43
CA ASP A 191 14.69 1.87 -10.51
C ASP A 191 13.39 1.87 -11.34
N VAL A 192 12.57 0.83 -11.21
CA VAL A 192 11.25 0.74 -11.85
C VAL A 192 10.33 1.88 -11.42
N ILE A 193 10.53 2.47 -10.23
CA ILE A 193 9.77 3.64 -9.77
C ILE A 193 9.80 4.80 -10.79
N PHE A 194 10.88 4.95 -11.56
CA PHE A 194 10.98 5.99 -12.59
C PHE A 194 10.04 5.73 -13.77
N ASP A 195 9.83 4.47 -14.13
CA ASP A 195 8.82 4.09 -15.13
C ASP A 195 7.41 4.25 -14.56
N GLU A 196 7.21 3.92 -13.28
CA GLU A 196 5.91 4.03 -12.61
C GLU A 196 5.44 5.49 -12.58
N VAL A 197 6.30 6.40 -12.14
CA VAL A 197 5.99 7.84 -12.13
C VAL A 197 5.75 8.36 -13.55
N ARG A 198 6.59 8.00 -14.53
CA ARG A 198 6.40 8.39 -15.93
C ARG A 198 5.05 7.91 -16.48
N ALA A 199 4.64 6.70 -16.16
CA ALA A 199 3.35 6.13 -16.59
C ALA A 199 2.14 6.77 -15.88
N GLY A 200 2.36 7.61 -14.87
CA GLY A 200 1.31 8.18 -14.03
C GLY A 200 0.82 7.23 -12.92
N GLY A 201 1.62 6.23 -12.58
CA GLY A 201 1.36 5.24 -11.54
C GLY A 201 1.82 3.85 -11.91
N ARG A 202 2.12 3.03 -10.89
CA ARG A 202 2.46 1.62 -11.09
C ARG A 202 1.35 0.81 -11.74
N ILE A 203 0.09 1.05 -11.39
CA ILE A 203 -1.06 0.35 -11.99
C ILE A 203 -1.16 0.63 -13.51
N PRO A 204 -1.18 1.90 -13.97
CA PRO A 204 -1.09 2.21 -15.40
C PRO A 204 0.12 1.59 -16.10
N LEU A 205 1.30 1.59 -15.47
CA LEU A 205 2.51 0.97 -16.02
C LEU A 205 2.30 -0.52 -16.32
N ILE A 206 1.77 -1.28 -15.36
CA ILE A 206 1.57 -2.73 -15.51
C ILE A 206 0.59 -3.02 -16.66
N ILE A 207 -0.53 -2.29 -16.71
CA ILE A 207 -1.54 -2.45 -17.76
C ILE A 207 -0.92 -2.12 -19.14
N GLY A 208 -0.25 -0.97 -19.26
CA GLY A 208 0.35 -0.53 -20.52
C GLY A 208 1.54 -1.39 -20.97
N ARG A 209 2.36 -1.89 -20.04
CA ARG A 209 3.44 -2.84 -20.32
C ARG A 209 2.88 -4.18 -20.82
N GLY A 210 1.81 -4.69 -20.20
CA GLY A 210 1.10 -5.88 -20.66
C GLY A 210 0.46 -5.70 -22.03
N LEU A 211 -0.09 -4.51 -22.32
CA LEU A 211 -0.60 -4.17 -23.65
C LEU A 211 0.52 -4.18 -24.71
N THR A 212 1.65 -3.54 -24.40
CA THR A 212 2.84 -3.51 -25.27
C THR A 212 3.35 -4.93 -25.55
N THR A 213 3.45 -5.76 -24.51
CA THR A 213 3.94 -7.15 -24.63
C THR A 213 3.07 -7.97 -25.57
N ARG A 214 1.74 -7.96 -25.36
CA ARG A 214 0.79 -8.68 -26.22
C ARG A 214 0.79 -8.18 -27.66
N ALA A 215 0.95 -6.87 -27.87
CA ALA A 215 1.06 -6.31 -29.23
C ALA A 215 2.33 -6.80 -29.94
N ARG A 216 3.47 -6.82 -29.24
CA ARG A 216 4.75 -7.31 -29.80
C ARG A 216 4.71 -8.79 -30.12
N GLU A 217 4.16 -9.61 -29.22
CA GLU A 217 3.96 -11.05 -29.47
C GLU A 217 3.10 -11.31 -30.71
N ALA A 218 1.95 -10.62 -30.82
CA ALA A 218 1.06 -10.75 -31.97
C ALA A 218 1.70 -10.28 -33.29
N LEU A 219 2.63 -9.34 -33.24
CA LEU A 219 3.40 -8.86 -34.39
C LEU A 219 4.68 -9.69 -34.67
N GLY A 220 4.99 -10.70 -33.85
CA GLY A 220 6.21 -11.50 -34.00
C GLY A 220 7.49 -10.73 -33.67
N LEU A 221 7.40 -9.66 -32.89
CA LEU A 221 8.53 -8.83 -32.47
C LEU A 221 9.18 -9.40 -31.19
N PRO A 222 10.49 -9.18 -30.99
CA PRO A 222 11.15 -9.57 -29.74
C PRO A 222 10.57 -8.81 -28.55
N ALA A 223 10.72 -9.34 -27.33
CA ALA A 223 10.33 -8.66 -26.10
C ALA A 223 10.93 -7.24 -26.03
N SER A 224 10.16 -6.29 -25.49
CA SER A 224 10.62 -4.90 -25.38
C SER A 224 11.76 -4.77 -24.37
N THR A 225 12.78 -3.98 -24.70
CA THR A 225 13.86 -3.57 -23.80
C THR A 225 13.67 -2.15 -23.27
N LEU A 226 12.52 -1.53 -23.53
CA LEU A 226 12.24 -0.13 -23.19
C LEU A 226 12.02 0.07 -21.68
N PHE A 227 11.32 -0.87 -21.04
CA PHE A 227 10.93 -0.75 -19.64
C PHE A 227 12.05 -1.24 -18.73
N ARG A 228 12.27 -0.51 -17.64
CA ARG A 228 13.13 -0.94 -16.55
C ARG A 228 12.59 -2.23 -15.94
N MET A 229 13.50 -3.15 -15.68
CA MET A 229 13.19 -4.42 -15.06
C MET A 229 13.73 -4.44 -13.63
N PRO A 230 12.95 -4.99 -12.68
CA PRO A 230 13.40 -5.24 -11.32
C PRO A 230 14.67 -6.09 -11.32
N ALA A 231 15.60 -5.79 -10.42
CA ALA A 231 16.82 -6.57 -10.28
C ALA A 231 16.48 -8.01 -9.86
N GLN A 232 16.99 -9.00 -10.59
CA GLN A 232 16.87 -10.39 -10.18
C GLN A 232 17.94 -10.70 -9.14
N PRO A 233 17.56 -10.99 -7.87
CA PRO A 233 18.53 -11.30 -6.83
C PRO A 233 19.29 -12.59 -7.17
N LYS A 234 20.59 -12.61 -6.86
CA LYS A 234 21.44 -13.79 -7.11
C LYS A 234 20.93 -15.01 -6.33
N ASP A 235 21.05 -16.18 -6.94
CA ASP A 235 20.83 -17.43 -6.23
C ASP A 235 21.89 -17.60 -5.13
N THR A 236 21.44 -17.78 -3.90
CA THR A 236 22.31 -17.99 -2.73
C THR A 236 22.57 -19.47 -2.46
N GLY A 237 21.96 -20.38 -3.22
CA GLY A 237 21.97 -21.83 -2.95
C GLY A 237 21.17 -22.24 -1.71
N LYS A 238 20.61 -21.28 -0.95
CA LYS A 238 19.76 -21.54 0.21
C LYS A 238 18.31 -21.76 -0.21
N GLY A 239 17.59 -22.55 0.59
CA GLY A 239 16.15 -22.79 0.44
C GLY A 239 15.28 -21.55 0.70
N PHE A 240 13.98 -21.76 0.65
CA PHE A 240 12.96 -20.70 0.77
C PHE A 240 12.21 -20.77 2.10
N THR A 241 11.81 -19.61 2.63
CA THR A 241 10.93 -19.49 3.79
C THR A 241 9.48 -19.87 3.44
N LEU A 242 8.57 -19.88 4.43
CA LEU A 242 7.17 -20.23 4.20
C LEU A 242 6.51 -19.19 3.29
N ALA A 243 6.68 -17.92 3.62
CA ALA A 243 6.15 -16.81 2.82
C ALA A 243 6.65 -16.85 1.36
N GLN A 244 7.94 -17.11 1.17
CA GLN A 244 8.56 -17.18 -0.15
C GLN A 244 7.98 -18.33 -1.00
N LYS A 245 7.67 -19.47 -0.38
CA LYS A 245 7.03 -20.61 -1.05
C LYS A 245 5.57 -20.33 -1.40
N MET A 246 4.81 -19.71 -0.49
CA MET A 246 3.41 -19.33 -0.74
C MET A 246 3.30 -18.37 -1.93
N VAL A 247 4.13 -17.31 -1.95
CA VAL A 247 4.17 -16.37 -3.07
C VAL A 247 4.66 -17.06 -4.36
N GLY A 248 5.70 -17.88 -4.29
CA GLY A 248 6.20 -18.64 -5.45
C GLY A 248 5.13 -19.55 -6.06
N ARG A 249 4.37 -20.25 -5.23
CA ARG A 249 3.25 -21.08 -5.67
C ARG A 249 2.17 -20.25 -6.38
N ALA A 250 1.83 -19.09 -5.84
CA ALA A 250 0.85 -18.18 -6.46
C ALA A 250 1.35 -17.57 -7.78
N CYS A 251 2.67 -17.55 -8.02
CA CYS A 251 3.28 -17.18 -9.30
C CYS A 251 3.48 -18.38 -10.24
N GLY A 252 2.99 -19.57 -9.90
CA GLY A 252 3.10 -20.78 -10.74
C GLY A 252 4.46 -21.46 -10.70
N LEU A 253 5.33 -21.15 -9.73
CA LEU A 253 6.59 -21.87 -9.57
C LEU A 253 6.36 -23.32 -9.07
N PRO A 254 7.24 -24.27 -9.43
CA PRO A 254 7.16 -25.64 -8.94
C PRO A 254 7.20 -25.75 -7.41
N GLU A 255 6.64 -26.82 -6.86
CA GLU A 255 6.68 -27.10 -5.43
C GLU A 255 8.11 -27.07 -4.87
N GLY A 256 8.28 -26.46 -3.70
CA GLY A 256 9.58 -26.29 -3.06
C GLY A 256 10.42 -25.11 -3.59
N LYS A 257 10.01 -24.46 -4.69
CA LYS A 257 10.56 -23.17 -5.13
C LYS A 257 9.83 -22.01 -4.47
N GLY A 258 10.39 -20.81 -4.59
CA GLY A 258 9.84 -19.60 -3.98
C GLY A 258 10.38 -18.33 -4.63
N ILE A 259 9.83 -17.18 -4.25
CA ILE A 259 10.29 -15.86 -4.69
C ILE A 259 11.33 -15.34 -3.69
N ARG A 260 12.48 -14.86 -4.18
CA ARG A 260 13.53 -14.27 -3.33
C ARG A 260 13.22 -12.80 -3.03
N PRO A 261 13.64 -12.25 -1.87
CA PRO A 261 13.46 -10.83 -1.57
C PRO A 261 14.07 -9.92 -2.64
N GLY A 262 13.39 -8.82 -2.97
CA GLY A 262 13.74 -7.88 -4.04
C GLY A 262 13.31 -8.33 -5.43
N THR A 263 12.79 -9.56 -5.59
CA THR A 263 12.23 -10.01 -6.87
C THR A 263 10.82 -9.45 -7.03
N TYR A 264 10.56 -8.79 -8.15
CA TYR A 264 9.20 -8.48 -8.56
C TYR A 264 8.45 -9.72 -9.02
N CYS A 265 7.20 -9.83 -8.62
CA CYS A 265 6.32 -10.91 -9.01
C CYS A 265 4.86 -10.43 -9.02
N GLU A 266 4.01 -11.22 -9.67
CA GLU A 266 2.57 -10.96 -9.77
C GLU A 266 1.79 -12.20 -9.27
N PRO A 267 1.78 -12.46 -7.95
CA PRO A 267 1.05 -13.61 -7.40
C PRO A 267 -0.44 -13.56 -7.76
N LYS A 268 -1.03 -14.72 -8.05
CA LYS A 268 -2.48 -14.89 -8.15
C LYS A 268 -3.15 -14.52 -6.82
N MET A 269 -4.16 -13.67 -6.88
CA MET A 269 -5.00 -13.28 -5.74
C MET A 269 -6.18 -14.25 -5.63
N THR A 270 -6.11 -15.15 -4.65
CA THR A 270 -7.18 -16.12 -4.39
C THR A 270 -8.33 -15.47 -3.61
N THR A 271 -8.00 -14.66 -2.60
CA THR A 271 -9.00 -14.02 -1.75
C THR A 271 -8.72 -12.52 -1.62
N VAL A 272 -9.75 -11.70 -1.84
CA VAL A 272 -9.70 -10.23 -1.72
C VAL A 272 -10.78 -9.75 -0.75
N GLY A 273 -10.37 -9.05 0.31
CA GLY A 273 -11.28 -8.46 1.31
C GLY A 273 -11.58 -6.98 1.07
N SER A 274 -12.82 -6.55 1.34
CA SER A 274 -13.26 -5.16 1.32
C SER A 274 -14.20 -4.85 2.49
N GLN A 275 -14.09 -3.66 3.08
CA GLN A 275 -14.92 -3.18 4.19
C GLN A 275 -15.58 -1.85 3.85
N ASP A 276 -16.51 -1.38 4.68
CA ASP A 276 -17.49 -0.34 4.35
C ASP A 276 -16.98 1.11 4.43
N THR A 277 -15.79 1.36 4.99
CA THR A 277 -15.16 2.69 5.02
C THR A 277 -14.08 2.89 3.96
N THR A 278 -13.57 1.81 3.36
CA THR A 278 -12.70 1.84 2.17
C THR A 278 -13.44 1.40 0.91
N GLY A 279 -14.51 0.62 1.06
CA GLY A 279 -15.34 0.07 -0.02
C GLY A 279 -15.88 1.11 -1.00
N PRO A 280 -16.40 2.28 -0.57
CA PRO A 280 -16.80 3.34 -1.47
C PRO A 280 -15.65 3.85 -2.37
N MET A 281 -14.44 3.98 -1.84
CA MET A 281 -13.26 4.33 -2.66
C MET A 281 -12.88 3.18 -3.58
N THR A 282 -12.86 1.94 -3.09
CA THR A 282 -12.56 0.76 -3.91
C THR A 282 -13.55 0.60 -5.07
N ARG A 283 -14.84 0.88 -4.83
CA ARG A 283 -15.89 0.95 -5.87
C ARG A 283 -15.53 1.96 -6.95
N ASP A 284 -15.07 3.15 -6.58
CA ASP A 284 -14.76 4.20 -7.54
C ASP A 284 -13.47 3.89 -8.31
N GLU A 285 -12.44 3.33 -7.67
CA GLU A 285 -11.25 2.81 -8.36
C GLU A 285 -11.59 1.64 -9.32
N LEU A 286 -12.55 0.77 -8.97
CA LEU A 286 -13.05 -0.28 -9.86
C LEU A 286 -13.78 0.28 -11.09
N LYS A 287 -14.49 1.41 -10.95
CA LYS A 287 -15.12 2.09 -12.09
C LYS A 287 -14.06 2.69 -13.02
N ASP A 288 -13.02 3.31 -12.46
CA ASP A 288 -11.93 3.90 -13.23
C ASP A 288 -11.13 2.84 -14.00
N LEU A 289 -11.02 1.63 -13.43
CA LEU A 289 -10.45 0.47 -14.11
C LEU A 289 -11.41 -0.23 -15.11
N ALA A 290 -12.60 0.33 -15.32
CA ALA A 290 -13.65 -0.26 -16.15
C ALA A 290 -14.00 -1.73 -15.78
N CYS A 291 -13.91 -2.07 -14.49
CA CYS A 291 -14.16 -3.43 -14.02
C CYS A 291 -15.66 -3.76 -14.04
N LEU A 292 -16.04 -4.72 -14.87
CA LEU A 292 -17.42 -5.24 -14.98
C LEU A 292 -17.61 -6.60 -14.32
N GLY A 293 -16.53 -7.29 -13.96
CA GLY A 293 -16.54 -8.57 -13.25
C GLY A 293 -15.17 -8.82 -12.62
N PHE A 294 -15.14 -9.52 -11.50
CA PHE A 294 -13.89 -9.86 -10.82
C PHE A 294 -13.23 -11.08 -11.45
N SER A 295 -11.90 -11.05 -11.52
CA SER A 295 -11.08 -12.19 -11.95
C SER A 295 -10.37 -12.89 -10.78
N ALA A 296 -10.31 -12.24 -9.61
CA ALA A 296 -9.91 -12.92 -8.38
C ALA A 296 -10.93 -14.00 -8.01
N ASP A 297 -10.47 -15.16 -7.50
CA ASP A 297 -11.35 -16.31 -7.23
C ASP A 297 -12.46 -15.98 -6.22
N LEU A 298 -12.15 -15.17 -5.19
CA LEU A 298 -13.11 -14.69 -4.20
C LEU A 298 -12.87 -13.22 -3.85
N VAL A 299 -13.93 -12.41 -3.95
CA VAL A 299 -13.98 -11.03 -3.45
C VAL A 299 -15.11 -10.91 -2.43
N MET A 300 -14.82 -10.44 -1.21
CA MET A 300 -15.82 -10.30 -0.14
C MET A 300 -15.93 -8.85 0.35
N GLN A 301 -17.16 -8.33 0.47
CA GLN A 301 -17.48 -7.04 1.07
C GLN A 301 -18.20 -7.22 2.41
N SER A 302 -17.77 -6.47 3.43
CA SER A 302 -18.41 -6.43 4.76
C SER A 302 -19.02 -5.05 5.08
N PHE A 303 -19.86 -4.99 6.12
CA PHE A 303 -20.45 -3.76 6.66
C PHE A 303 -20.28 -3.72 8.18
N CYS A 304 -19.05 -3.48 8.63
CA CYS A 304 -18.67 -3.65 10.04
C CYS A 304 -18.29 -2.35 10.75
N HIS A 305 -17.82 -1.33 10.02
CA HIS A 305 -17.32 -0.09 10.61
C HIS A 305 -18.42 0.97 10.79
N THR A 306 -19.49 0.90 9.98
CA THR A 306 -20.56 1.91 9.93
C THR A 306 -21.93 1.37 10.34
N ALA A 307 -22.02 0.08 10.69
CA ALA A 307 -23.31 -0.58 10.95
C ALA A 307 -23.97 -0.20 12.29
N ALA A 308 -23.19 0.09 13.34
CA ALA A 308 -23.73 0.33 14.67
C ALA A 308 -24.52 1.65 14.77
N TYR A 309 -23.99 2.72 14.16
CA TYR A 309 -24.56 4.08 14.22
C TYR A 309 -24.47 4.76 12.85
N PRO A 310 -25.24 4.29 11.85
CA PRO A 310 -25.07 4.77 10.47
C PRO A 310 -25.55 6.21 10.31
N LYS A 311 -24.73 7.05 9.66
CA LYS A 311 -25.17 8.33 9.10
C LYS A 311 -26.01 8.08 7.84
N LEU A 312 -26.72 9.09 7.35
CA LEU A 312 -27.56 8.95 6.14
C LEU A 312 -26.79 8.46 4.91
N VAL A 313 -25.53 8.90 4.74
CA VAL A 313 -24.64 8.44 3.67
C VAL A 313 -24.16 7.01 3.86
N ASP A 314 -24.05 6.53 5.10
CA ASP A 314 -23.72 5.13 5.39
C ASP A 314 -24.91 4.25 5.01
N VAL A 315 -26.16 4.68 5.30
CA VAL A 315 -27.38 3.98 4.87
C VAL A 315 -27.45 3.85 3.34
N GLN A 316 -27.04 4.87 2.59
CA GLN A 316 -26.92 4.78 1.13
C GLN A 316 -25.88 3.75 0.72
N THR A 317 -24.71 3.76 1.36
CA THR A 317 -23.65 2.77 1.14
C THR A 317 -24.14 1.35 1.39
N HIS A 318 -24.92 1.13 2.46
CA HIS A 318 -25.50 -0.18 2.80
C HIS A 318 -26.52 -0.68 1.78
N ARG A 319 -27.12 0.21 0.99
CA ARG A 319 -28.08 -0.14 -0.07
C ARG A 319 -27.39 -0.42 -1.40
N ASP A 320 -26.40 0.40 -1.76
CA ASP A 320 -25.85 0.41 -3.13
C ASP A 320 -24.64 -0.50 -3.29
N LEU A 321 -23.76 -0.54 -2.27
CA LEU A 321 -22.50 -1.28 -2.34
C LEU A 321 -22.69 -2.81 -2.45
N PRO A 322 -23.66 -3.46 -1.78
CA PRO A 322 -23.89 -4.90 -1.95
C PRO A 322 -24.15 -5.30 -3.40
N THR A 323 -25.02 -4.57 -4.09
CA THR A 323 -25.38 -4.83 -5.48
C THR A 323 -24.21 -4.58 -6.41
N PHE A 324 -23.43 -3.53 -6.17
CA PHE A 324 -22.22 -3.24 -6.96
C PHE A 324 -21.21 -4.40 -6.92
N ILE A 325 -21.01 -4.99 -5.75
CA ILE A 325 -20.09 -6.12 -5.53
C ILE A 325 -20.66 -7.42 -6.11
N SER A 326 -21.93 -7.72 -5.81
CA SER A 326 -22.57 -8.98 -6.23
C SER A 326 -22.73 -9.08 -7.75
N ASN A 327 -23.03 -7.98 -8.44
CA ASN A 327 -23.10 -7.95 -9.90
C ASN A 327 -21.75 -8.21 -10.59
N ARG A 328 -20.63 -8.17 -9.86
CA ARG A 328 -19.28 -8.49 -10.33
C ARG A 328 -18.82 -9.88 -9.92
N GLY A 329 -19.69 -10.69 -9.32
CA GLY A 329 -19.37 -12.04 -8.82
C GLY A 329 -18.79 -12.06 -7.40
N GLY A 330 -18.79 -10.94 -6.69
CA GLY A 330 -18.34 -10.88 -5.29
C GLY A 330 -19.42 -11.30 -4.28
N ILE A 331 -18.98 -11.64 -3.08
CA ILE A 331 -19.85 -11.93 -1.93
C ILE A 331 -20.05 -10.64 -1.13
N SER A 332 -21.30 -10.34 -0.78
CA SER A 332 -21.62 -9.22 0.10
C SER A 332 -22.26 -9.72 1.39
N LEU A 333 -21.64 -9.40 2.52
CA LEU A 333 -22.27 -9.52 3.84
C LEU A 333 -23.30 -8.40 4.04
N ARG A 334 -23.95 -8.39 5.20
CA ARG A 334 -24.98 -7.43 5.60
C ARG A 334 -24.54 -6.62 6.82
N PRO A 335 -25.05 -5.38 7.00
CA PRO A 335 -24.91 -4.66 8.26
C PRO A 335 -25.43 -5.51 9.43
N GLY A 336 -24.59 -5.69 10.45
CA GLY A 336 -24.90 -6.53 11.62
C GLY A 336 -24.27 -7.92 11.60
N ASP A 337 -23.73 -8.40 10.47
CA ASP A 337 -23.08 -9.72 10.40
C ASP A 337 -21.76 -9.77 11.19
N GLY A 338 -21.09 -8.62 11.37
CA GLY A 338 -19.89 -8.50 12.19
C GLY A 338 -18.61 -8.18 11.40
N VAL A 339 -17.47 -8.26 12.09
CA VAL A 339 -16.16 -7.80 11.61
C VAL A 339 -15.70 -8.55 10.36
N ILE A 340 -15.16 -7.82 9.38
CA ILE A 340 -14.65 -8.36 8.10
C ILE A 340 -13.80 -9.62 8.29
N HIS A 341 -12.78 -9.58 9.13
CA HIS A 341 -11.78 -10.65 9.22
C HIS A 341 -12.34 -11.90 9.90
N SER A 342 -13.32 -11.76 10.79
CA SER A 342 -14.04 -12.89 11.37
C SER A 342 -14.76 -13.72 10.30
N TRP A 343 -15.23 -13.07 9.23
CA TRP A 343 -15.88 -13.74 8.10
C TRP A 343 -14.87 -14.15 7.02
N LEU A 344 -14.00 -13.21 6.61
CA LEU A 344 -13.03 -13.43 5.54
C LEU A 344 -12.13 -14.61 5.83
N ASN A 345 -11.66 -14.74 7.09
CA ASN A 345 -10.75 -15.82 7.47
C ASN A 345 -11.36 -17.21 7.28
N ARG A 346 -12.69 -17.34 7.41
CA ARG A 346 -13.44 -18.59 7.19
C ARG A 346 -13.61 -18.96 5.72
N LEU A 347 -13.23 -18.06 4.81
CA LEU A 347 -13.33 -18.24 3.35
C LEU A 347 -11.95 -18.43 2.70
N LEU A 348 -10.90 -18.60 3.50
CA LEU A 348 -9.53 -18.74 3.02
C LEU A 348 -9.22 -20.19 2.62
N MET A 349 -8.39 -20.32 1.60
CA MET A 349 -7.74 -21.58 1.25
C MET A 349 -6.30 -21.60 1.79
N PRO A 350 -5.86 -22.66 2.50
CA PRO A 350 -4.49 -22.75 3.00
C PRO A 350 -3.44 -22.56 1.90
N ASP A 351 -2.30 -21.96 2.27
CA ASP A 351 -1.14 -21.73 1.41
C ASP A 351 -1.39 -20.89 0.15
N THR A 352 -2.51 -20.16 0.10
CA THR A 352 -2.82 -19.22 -0.98
C THR A 352 -2.47 -17.78 -0.59
N VAL A 353 -2.44 -16.90 -1.61
CA VAL A 353 -2.12 -15.48 -1.46
C VAL A 353 -3.36 -14.63 -1.67
N GLY A 354 -3.49 -13.55 -0.91
CA GLY A 354 -4.55 -12.56 -1.12
C GLY A 354 -4.18 -11.15 -0.67
N THR A 355 -5.20 -10.28 -0.67
CA THR A 355 -5.08 -8.88 -0.26
C THR A 355 -6.40 -8.38 0.33
N GLY A 356 -6.43 -7.15 0.82
CA GLY A 356 -7.67 -6.50 1.22
C GLY A 356 -7.51 -5.01 1.48
N GLY A 357 -8.62 -4.30 1.32
CA GLY A 357 -8.75 -2.85 1.55
C GLY A 357 -8.80 -2.48 3.03
N ASP A 358 -8.02 -3.17 3.85
CA ASP A 358 -7.97 -3.02 5.30
C ASP A 358 -6.61 -3.48 5.82
N SER A 359 -5.93 -2.66 6.63
CA SER A 359 -4.56 -2.94 7.09
C SER A 359 -4.46 -4.16 8.00
N HIS A 360 -5.57 -4.65 8.56
CA HIS A 360 -5.67 -5.85 9.39
C HIS A 360 -6.06 -7.10 8.58
N THR A 361 -6.06 -7.01 7.24
CA THR A 361 -6.15 -8.18 6.36
C THR A 361 -4.86 -9.00 6.48
N ARG A 362 -4.77 -9.85 7.51
CA ARG A 362 -3.59 -10.64 7.89
C ARG A 362 -3.96 -12.10 8.05
N PHE A 363 -4.00 -12.82 6.93
CA PHE A 363 -4.52 -14.18 6.88
C PHE A 363 -3.82 -15.11 7.90
N PRO A 364 -4.58 -15.84 8.73
CA PRO A 364 -4.01 -16.81 9.67
C PRO A 364 -3.57 -18.12 8.99
N ILE A 365 -4.09 -18.38 7.78
CA ILE A 365 -3.70 -19.48 6.88
C ILE A 365 -3.44 -18.93 5.48
N GLY A 366 -2.29 -19.26 4.88
CA GLY A 366 -1.80 -18.55 3.70
C GLY A 366 -1.10 -17.23 4.05
N ILE A 367 -1.11 -16.26 3.13
CA ILE A 367 -0.49 -14.95 3.32
C ILE A 367 -1.28 -13.86 2.61
N SER A 368 -1.39 -12.68 3.24
CA SER A 368 -1.99 -11.50 2.62
C SER A 368 -1.12 -10.26 2.73
N PHE A 369 -1.13 -9.46 1.67
CA PHE A 369 -0.49 -8.14 1.63
C PHE A 369 -1.58 -7.08 1.51
N PRO A 370 -2.01 -6.44 2.61
CA PRO A 370 -3.05 -5.42 2.54
C PRO A 370 -2.58 -4.19 1.78
N ALA A 371 -3.54 -3.51 1.16
CA ALA A 371 -3.25 -2.41 0.27
C ALA A 371 -4.33 -1.32 0.30
N GLY A 372 -4.03 -0.17 -0.31
CA GLY A 372 -5.01 0.87 -0.56
C GLY A 372 -6.03 0.47 -1.62
N SER A 373 -7.16 1.19 -1.67
CA SER A 373 -8.29 0.88 -2.55
C SER A 373 -7.95 0.73 -4.04
N GLY A 374 -6.93 1.43 -4.56
CA GLY A 374 -6.52 1.33 -5.96
C GLY A 374 -5.94 -0.05 -6.30
N LEU A 375 -4.98 -0.52 -5.50
CA LEU A 375 -4.37 -1.84 -5.69
C LEU A 375 -5.36 -2.97 -5.40
N VAL A 376 -6.25 -2.80 -4.44
CA VAL A 376 -7.33 -3.77 -4.15
C VAL A 376 -8.31 -3.86 -5.32
N ALA A 377 -8.67 -2.73 -5.94
CA ALA A 377 -9.49 -2.72 -7.14
C ALA A 377 -8.79 -3.45 -8.30
N PHE A 378 -7.50 -3.18 -8.51
CA PHE A 378 -6.68 -3.88 -9.53
C PHE A 378 -6.63 -5.39 -9.27
N ALA A 379 -6.36 -5.80 -8.03
CA ALA A 379 -6.30 -7.20 -7.61
C ALA A 379 -7.62 -7.93 -7.83
N ALA A 380 -8.73 -7.32 -7.44
CA ALA A 380 -10.07 -7.89 -7.65
C ALA A 380 -10.40 -8.01 -9.16
N ALA A 381 -10.08 -6.98 -9.95
CA ALA A 381 -10.40 -6.93 -11.38
C ALA A 381 -9.56 -7.91 -12.21
N THR A 382 -8.27 -8.04 -11.92
CA THR A 382 -7.31 -8.80 -12.75
C THR A 382 -6.95 -10.17 -12.18
N GLY A 383 -7.23 -10.43 -10.90
CA GLY A 383 -6.89 -11.68 -10.23
C GLY A 383 -5.40 -11.83 -9.89
N VAL A 384 -4.60 -10.78 -10.06
CA VAL A 384 -3.17 -10.73 -9.72
C VAL A 384 -2.83 -9.43 -9.01
N MET A 385 -1.70 -9.38 -8.30
CA MET A 385 -1.26 -8.17 -7.61
C MET A 385 0.25 -7.98 -7.80
N PRO A 386 0.73 -6.80 -8.24
CA PRO A 386 2.16 -6.52 -8.26
C PRO A 386 2.75 -6.54 -6.86
N LEU A 387 3.91 -7.18 -6.73
CA LEU A 387 4.62 -7.31 -5.47
C LEU A 387 6.13 -7.33 -5.70
N ASP A 388 6.83 -6.33 -5.16
CA ASP A 388 8.26 -6.46 -4.89
C ASP A 388 8.44 -7.24 -3.60
N MET A 389 8.92 -8.48 -3.72
CA MET A 389 8.95 -9.43 -2.61
C MET A 389 9.76 -8.87 -1.44
N PRO A 390 9.15 -8.65 -0.26
CA PRO A 390 9.90 -8.11 0.87
C PRO A 390 10.87 -9.11 1.48
N GLU A 391 11.84 -8.61 2.24
CA GLU A 391 12.61 -9.44 3.17
C GLU A 391 11.72 -9.95 4.31
N SER A 392 12.17 -11.01 5.00
CA SER A 392 11.46 -11.59 6.16
C SER A 392 12.20 -11.35 7.47
N VAL A 393 11.45 -11.29 8.58
CA VAL A 393 11.94 -11.35 9.96
C VAL A 393 11.32 -12.57 10.64
N LEU A 394 12.15 -13.47 11.15
CA LEU A 394 11.70 -14.66 11.87
C LEU A 394 11.54 -14.36 13.36
N VAL A 395 10.35 -14.65 13.90
CA VAL A 395 10.07 -14.70 15.34
C VAL A 395 9.75 -16.15 15.70
N ARG A 396 10.50 -16.74 16.63
CA ARG A 396 10.30 -18.12 17.07
C ARG A 396 10.11 -18.19 18.59
N PHE A 397 8.90 -18.56 19.01
CA PHE A 397 8.61 -18.87 20.42
C PHE A 397 9.18 -20.24 20.80
N LYS A 398 9.59 -20.38 22.07
CA LYS A 398 10.07 -21.63 22.66
C LYS A 398 9.65 -21.68 24.13
N GLY A 399 9.38 -22.89 24.63
CA GLY A 399 8.95 -23.12 26.02
C GLY A 399 7.43 -23.28 26.15
N GLU A 400 6.95 -23.18 27.39
CA GLU A 400 5.53 -23.34 27.74
C GLU A 400 4.97 -22.03 28.31
N MET A 401 3.73 -21.69 27.94
CA MET A 401 3.03 -20.52 28.49
C MET A 401 2.84 -20.70 30.00
N GLN A 402 3.25 -19.68 30.77
CA GLN A 402 3.15 -19.69 32.22
C GLN A 402 1.70 -19.45 32.67
N PRO A 403 1.31 -19.87 33.90
CA PRO A 403 -0.03 -19.60 34.43
C PRO A 403 -0.39 -18.12 34.37
N GLY A 404 -1.56 -17.81 33.82
CA GLY A 404 -2.07 -16.44 33.66
C GLY A 404 -1.55 -15.69 32.42
N VAL A 405 -0.59 -16.25 31.67
CA VAL A 405 -0.13 -15.68 30.41
C VAL A 405 -1.08 -16.09 29.28
N THR A 406 -1.51 -15.11 28.49
CA THR A 406 -2.42 -15.28 27.36
C THR A 406 -1.68 -15.18 26.03
N LEU A 407 -2.35 -15.56 24.93
CA LEU A 407 -1.78 -15.37 23.60
C LEU A 407 -1.55 -13.90 23.26
N ARG A 408 -2.40 -13.00 23.79
CA ARG A 408 -2.22 -11.56 23.62
C ARG A 408 -0.97 -11.03 24.31
N ASP A 409 -0.53 -11.65 25.40
CA ASP A 409 0.76 -11.33 26.02
C ASP A 409 1.93 -11.71 25.10
N LEU A 410 1.82 -12.83 24.38
CA LEU A 410 2.83 -13.25 23.40
C LEU A 410 2.89 -12.29 22.20
N VAL A 411 1.74 -11.78 21.74
CA VAL A 411 1.68 -10.71 20.74
C VAL A 411 2.49 -9.50 21.19
N ASN A 412 2.28 -9.03 22.42
CA ASN A 412 2.98 -7.87 22.99
C ASN A 412 4.44 -8.17 23.36
N ALA A 413 4.81 -9.44 23.54
CA ALA A 413 6.19 -9.84 23.80
C ALA A 413 7.10 -9.64 22.58
N ILE A 414 6.56 -9.67 21.35
CA ILE A 414 7.32 -9.43 20.12
C ILE A 414 7.95 -8.03 20.10
N PRO A 415 7.19 -6.92 20.17
CA PRO A 415 7.79 -5.59 20.22
C PRO A 415 8.64 -5.39 21.49
N HIS A 416 8.27 -5.99 22.62
CA HIS A 416 9.09 -5.93 23.85
C HIS A 416 10.48 -6.54 23.66
N ALA A 417 10.57 -7.69 23.02
CA ALA A 417 11.86 -8.33 22.71
C ALA A 417 12.70 -7.50 21.72
N ALA A 418 12.06 -6.90 20.71
CA ALA A 418 12.74 -6.02 19.77
C ALA A 418 13.25 -4.71 20.42
N LEU A 419 12.52 -4.17 21.40
CA LEU A 419 12.97 -3.03 22.20
C LEU A 419 14.20 -3.39 23.02
N LYS A 420 14.22 -4.57 23.65
CA LYS A 420 15.36 -5.05 24.46
C LYS A 420 16.64 -5.26 23.65
N THR A 421 16.51 -5.67 22.39
CA THR A 421 17.65 -5.92 21.48
C THR A 421 18.11 -4.66 20.74
N GLY A 422 17.32 -3.57 20.78
CA GLY A 422 17.59 -2.33 20.06
C GLY A 422 17.17 -2.34 18.59
N ASP A 423 16.46 -3.39 18.15
CA ASP A 423 15.91 -3.56 16.80
C ASP A 423 14.61 -2.76 16.57
N LEU A 424 14.01 -2.26 17.65
CA LEU A 424 12.86 -1.35 17.65
C LEU A 424 13.14 -0.18 18.61
N THR A 425 12.70 1.03 18.26
CA THR A 425 12.70 2.19 19.16
C THR A 425 11.30 2.78 19.28
N VAL A 426 11.01 3.40 20.43
CA VAL A 426 9.76 4.13 20.67
C VAL A 426 9.79 5.53 20.04
N GLU A 427 10.95 6.20 20.12
CA GLU A 427 11.18 7.53 19.58
C GLU A 427 10.87 7.61 18.08
N LYS A 428 10.20 8.70 17.65
CA LYS A 428 9.76 8.89 16.26
C LYS A 428 10.90 9.41 15.39
N LYS A 429 11.66 10.37 15.90
CA LYS A 429 12.82 10.91 15.18
C LYS A 429 13.91 9.83 15.10
N GLY A 430 14.32 9.47 13.88
CA GLY A 430 15.32 8.41 13.68
C GLY A 430 14.84 7.01 14.07
N LYS A 431 13.52 6.74 14.00
CA LYS A 431 12.89 5.47 14.41
C LYS A 431 13.57 4.25 13.78
N LYS A 432 14.03 3.33 14.62
CA LYS A 432 14.43 1.97 14.21
C LYS A 432 13.21 1.05 14.33
N ASN A 433 12.97 0.26 13.29
CA ASN A 433 11.93 -0.76 13.30
C ASN A 433 12.31 -1.88 12.33
N VAL A 434 12.84 -2.99 12.86
CA VAL A 434 13.26 -4.16 12.08
C VAL A 434 12.11 -4.78 11.25
N PHE A 435 10.86 -4.58 11.66
CA PHE A 435 9.69 -5.16 11.02
C PHE A 435 9.16 -4.31 9.85
N ASN A 436 9.51 -3.01 9.79
CA ASN A 436 8.91 -2.08 8.82
C ASN A 436 9.16 -2.52 7.38
N GLY A 437 8.09 -2.78 6.63
CA GLY A 437 8.17 -3.19 5.24
C GLY A 437 8.68 -4.62 5.01
N ARG A 438 8.82 -5.44 6.06
CA ARG A 438 9.23 -6.85 5.95
C ARG A 438 8.04 -7.78 6.20
N ILE A 439 8.19 -9.05 5.84
CA ILE A 439 7.24 -10.12 6.22
C ILE A 439 7.59 -10.62 7.62
N LEU A 440 6.63 -10.63 8.54
CA LEU A 440 6.79 -11.23 9.85
C LEU A 440 6.47 -12.73 9.78
N GLU A 441 7.47 -13.60 9.96
CA GLU A 441 7.26 -15.05 9.95
C GLU A 441 7.33 -15.59 11.38
N ILE A 442 6.26 -16.23 11.86
CA ILE A 442 6.11 -16.67 13.25
C ILE A 442 6.13 -18.20 13.32
N GLU A 443 6.97 -18.75 14.20
CA GLU A 443 7.09 -20.18 14.49
C GLU A 443 7.05 -20.48 16.00
N GLY A 444 6.85 -21.75 16.35
CA GLY A 444 6.98 -22.25 17.72
C GLY A 444 5.66 -22.50 18.46
N LEU A 445 4.52 -22.18 17.84
CA LEU A 445 3.17 -22.40 18.40
C LEU A 445 2.27 -23.15 17.39
N PRO A 446 2.67 -24.35 16.91
CA PRO A 446 2.04 -24.95 15.73
C PRO A 446 0.63 -25.50 15.98
N ASN A 447 0.20 -25.64 17.24
CA ASN A 447 -1.09 -26.24 17.62
C ASN A 447 -2.16 -25.19 17.99
N LEU A 448 -1.92 -23.90 17.72
CA LEU A 448 -2.94 -22.88 17.89
C LEU A 448 -4.12 -23.15 16.95
N LYS A 449 -5.34 -22.87 17.42
CA LYS A 449 -6.51 -22.80 16.53
C LYS A 449 -6.29 -21.66 15.52
N VAL A 450 -6.91 -21.75 14.34
CA VAL A 450 -6.75 -20.73 13.29
C VAL A 450 -7.15 -19.33 13.78
N GLU A 451 -8.22 -19.24 14.57
CA GLU A 451 -8.67 -17.99 15.17
C GLU A 451 -7.66 -17.41 16.19
N GLN A 452 -6.95 -18.27 16.92
CA GLN A 452 -5.87 -17.86 17.82
C GLN A 452 -4.63 -17.40 17.03
N ALA A 453 -4.28 -18.12 15.96
CA ALA A 453 -3.20 -17.70 15.06
C ALA A 453 -3.47 -16.31 14.46
N PHE A 454 -4.75 -15.96 14.25
CA PHE A 454 -5.13 -14.62 13.81
C PHE A 454 -4.74 -13.53 14.80
N GLU A 455 -4.77 -13.75 16.12
CA GLU A 455 -4.29 -12.73 17.09
C GLU A 455 -2.83 -12.31 16.85
N LEU A 456 -1.99 -13.26 16.41
CA LEU A 456 -0.59 -13.01 16.07
C LEU A 456 -0.42 -12.37 14.69
N SER A 457 -1.14 -12.87 13.68
CA SER A 457 -1.03 -12.32 12.32
C SER A 457 -1.63 -10.92 12.23
N ASP A 458 -2.76 -10.67 12.88
CA ASP A 458 -3.48 -9.40 12.92
C ASP A 458 -2.57 -8.26 13.40
N ALA A 459 -1.94 -8.45 14.57
CA ALA A 459 -1.06 -7.49 15.21
C ALA A 459 0.26 -7.21 14.44
N SER A 460 0.53 -7.93 13.36
CA SER A 460 1.66 -7.61 12.46
C SER A 460 1.47 -6.25 11.77
N ALA A 461 0.23 -5.77 11.63
CA ALA A 461 -0.07 -4.44 11.10
C ALA A 461 0.60 -3.34 11.93
N GLU A 462 0.58 -3.46 13.25
CA GLU A 462 1.12 -2.50 14.22
C GLU A 462 2.65 -2.53 14.24
N ARG A 463 3.26 -3.58 13.69
CA ARG A 463 4.71 -3.65 13.45
C ARG A 463 5.12 -2.95 12.15
N SER A 464 4.15 -2.45 11.37
CA SER A 464 4.35 -1.96 10.00
C SER A 464 4.91 -3.05 9.07
N ALA A 465 4.61 -4.32 9.37
CA ALA A 465 4.97 -5.43 8.50
C ALA A 465 4.15 -5.37 7.20
N ALA A 466 4.78 -5.74 6.09
CA ALA A 466 4.11 -5.84 4.79
C ALA A 466 3.09 -6.98 4.79
N ALA A 467 3.44 -8.12 5.40
CA ALA A 467 2.58 -9.29 5.57
C ALA A 467 3.02 -10.11 6.80
N CYS A 468 2.26 -11.15 7.12
CA CYS A 468 2.60 -12.10 8.19
C CYS A 468 2.33 -13.53 7.73
N THR A 469 3.08 -14.48 8.28
CA THR A 469 2.76 -15.92 8.23
C THR A 469 2.91 -16.53 9.61
N VAL A 470 1.99 -17.40 10.01
CA VAL A 470 2.10 -18.20 11.23
C VAL A 470 2.21 -19.67 10.84
N ARG A 471 3.28 -20.35 11.25
CA ARG A 471 3.47 -21.77 10.96
C ARG A 471 2.62 -22.64 11.88
N LEU A 472 1.57 -23.24 11.33
CA LEU A 472 0.68 -24.18 12.01
C LEU A 472 0.88 -25.61 11.54
N ASN A 473 0.46 -26.56 12.37
CA ASN A 473 0.25 -27.95 11.97
C ASN A 473 -1.05 -28.08 11.15
N LYS A 474 -1.27 -29.23 10.51
CA LYS A 474 -2.45 -29.45 9.67
C LYS A 474 -3.73 -29.66 10.48
N GLU A 475 -3.63 -30.16 11.70
CA GLU A 475 -4.80 -30.56 12.51
C GLU A 475 -5.71 -29.36 12.84
N PRO A 476 -5.21 -28.21 13.32
CA PRO A 476 -6.06 -27.03 13.54
C PRO A 476 -6.66 -26.46 12.25
N ILE A 477 -6.01 -26.68 11.10
CA ILE A 477 -6.48 -26.21 9.78
C ILE A 477 -7.58 -27.11 9.25
N ILE A 478 -7.54 -28.42 9.51
CA ILE A 478 -8.59 -29.38 9.11
C ILE A 478 -9.85 -29.19 9.95
N GLU A 479 -9.70 -28.85 11.22
CA GLU A 479 -10.82 -28.56 12.12
C GLU A 479 -11.59 -27.30 11.75
N TYR A 480 -10.86 -26.28 11.26
CA TYR A 480 -11.40 -24.99 10.86
C TYR A 480 -12.03 -25.06 9.46
#